data_AF-A0A444X348-F1
#
_entry.id   AF-A0A444X348-F1
#
_cell.length_a   1.000
_cell.length_b   1.000
_cell.length_c   1.000
_cell.angle_alpha   90.00
_cell.angle_beta   90.00
_cell.angle_gamma   90.00
#
_symmetry.space_group_name_H-M   'P 1'
#
loop_
_entity.id
_entity.type
_entity.pdbx_description
1 polymer ?
#
loop_
_entity_poly.entity_id
_entity_poly.type
_entity_poly.pdbx_seq_one_letter_code
_entity_poly.pdbx_strand_id
1 'polypeptide(L)'
;MGLVQNLRGSRTESTHEGLPVSSVQLGLVPKRKCSNLMPLVVALVVIAEIAFLGRLDMAENAAMVTDFFYRSRAASVVDGADDLDFGLLVGRTNKKNSESESCEEWLEREDSVTYERDFNKEPVYVTGADQEWKSCAVGCKFGYDGDRTPDAAFGLPQPSGTASVLRSMESAQYYSENNLAMARRRGYKIVMTTSLSSDVPVGYFSWAEYDIMAPVKPKSESALAAAFISNCGARNFRLQALEALEKENIKIDSYGGCHRNHDGRVDKVETLKRYKFSLAFENSNEEDYVTEKFFQSLVAGTVPVVVGAPNIQDFAPAPGSILHIKEIQDVESVAKTMKYLAENPEAFNQSLRWKYEGPSDSFKALVDMAAVHSSCRLCIHLATTIREKEEKSPDFKKRPCKCTRGSETVYHIYVRERGRFEMESIYLRSNNLTLEALKNAILLKFRSLNHEPVWNPERPKVLGGGNELKVYKVYPVGLTQRQALYSFSFNGDADFTSHLESNPCAKFEVIFV
;
A
#
# COMPACT_ATOMS: atom_id res chain seq x y z
N MET A 1 -9.47 -37.99 -19.08
CA MET A 1 -9.00 -39.25 -19.69
C MET A 1 -8.80 -39.03 -21.19
N GLY A 2 -7.77 -39.65 -21.80
CA GLY A 2 -7.73 -39.91 -23.25
C GLY A 2 -7.14 -38.81 -24.16
N LEU A 3 -5.84 -38.90 -24.44
CA LEU A 3 -5.20 -38.34 -25.65
C LEU A 3 -5.39 -39.31 -26.84
N VAL A 4 -5.48 -38.79 -28.08
CA VAL A 4 -4.93 -39.43 -29.30
C VAL A 4 -4.39 -38.35 -30.25
N GLN A 5 -3.33 -38.68 -31.00
CA GLN A 5 -2.53 -37.78 -31.84
C GLN A 5 -2.66 -38.06 -33.36
N ASN A 6 -2.23 -37.07 -34.17
CA ASN A 6 -1.47 -37.18 -35.44
C ASN A 6 -2.07 -37.80 -36.72
N LEU A 7 -1.83 -37.12 -37.85
CA LEU A 7 -1.18 -37.56 -39.12
C LEU A 7 -1.20 -36.34 -40.09
N ARG A 8 -0.08 -35.73 -40.52
CA ARG A 8 0.97 -36.13 -41.49
C ARG A 8 0.46 -36.25 -42.94
N GLY A 9 0.97 -35.39 -43.85
CA GLY A 9 0.60 -35.35 -45.29
C GLY A 9 1.79 -35.55 -46.26
N SER A 10 1.61 -35.31 -47.57
CA SER A 10 2.69 -35.27 -48.60
C SER A 10 2.20 -34.85 -50.01
N ARG A 11 2.94 -33.92 -50.69
CA ARG A 11 3.31 -33.76 -52.15
C ARG A 11 2.26 -34.01 -53.28
N THR A 12 2.39 -33.60 -54.55
CA THR A 12 3.42 -32.97 -55.43
C THR A 12 2.87 -31.63 -56.03
N GLU A 13 3.43 -30.86 -57.00
CA GLU A 13 4.33 -31.10 -58.15
C GLU A 13 4.95 -29.77 -58.70
N SER A 14 5.75 -29.80 -59.78
CA SER A 14 6.65 -28.71 -60.22
C SER A 14 6.83 -28.55 -61.74
N THR A 15 7.13 -27.34 -62.24
CA THR A 15 7.72 -27.10 -63.59
C THR A 15 8.59 -25.82 -63.69
N HIS A 16 9.55 -25.83 -64.63
CA HIS A 16 10.52 -24.76 -65.00
C HIS A 16 9.90 -23.68 -65.94
N GLU A 17 10.52 -22.59 -66.43
CA GLU A 17 11.91 -22.07 -66.56
C GLU A 17 12.00 -20.58 -66.09
N GLY A 18 13.05 -19.75 -66.23
CA GLY A 18 14.36 -19.82 -66.93
C GLY A 18 15.24 -18.56 -66.68
N LEU A 19 16.32 -18.34 -67.44
CA LEU A 19 17.25 -17.18 -67.35
C LEU A 19 17.90 -16.81 -68.71
N PRO A 20 18.37 -15.56 -68.89
CA PRO A 20 19.70 -15.36 -69.48
C PRO A 20 20.56 -14.27 -68.79
N VAL A 21 21.84 -14.16 -69.21
CA VAL A 21 22.95 -13.44 -68.56
C VAL A 21 23.68 -12.49 -69.53
N SER A 22 24.23 -11.35 -69.03
CA SER A 22 25.47 -10.62 -69.45
C SER A 22 25.31 -9.10 -69.15
N SER A 23 26.00 -8.44 -68.20
CA SER A 23 27.44 -8.15 -67.98
C SER A 23 27.97 -6.87 -68.68
N VAL A 24 28.55 -5.92 -67.91
CA VAL A 24 29.74 -5.08 -68.23
C VAL A 24 30.11 -4.17 -67.03
N GLN A 25 31.40 -3.82 -66.89
CA GLN A 25 32.01 -2.99 -65.84
C GLN A 25 32.62 -1.70 -66.49
N LEU A 26 33.24 -0.70 -65.81
CA LEU A 26 33.78 -0.53 -64.45
C LEU A 26 33.87 0.99 -64.12
N GLY A 27 33.94 1.38 -62.84
CA GLY A 27 34.34 2.74 -62.42
C GLY A 27 35.11 2.71 -61.09
N LEU A 28 36.23 3.45 -60.97
CA LEU A 28 37.27 3.22 -59.95
C LEU A 28 37.51 4.40 -58.98
N VAL A 29 37.76 4.07 -57.70
CA VAL A 29 38.74 4.71 -56.77
C VAL A 29 38.35 6.10 -56.18
N PRO A 30 38.76 6.48 -54.93
CA PRO A 30 39.82 5.91 -54.06
C PRO A 30 39.45 5.47 -52.62
N LYS A 31 40.35 4.65 -52.04
CA LYS A 31 40.48 4.44 -50.58
C LYS A 31 41.19 5.62 -49.91
N ARG A 32 40.77 6.02 -48.71
CA ARG A 32 41.65 6.62 -47.69
C ARG A 32 41.44 5.94 -46.33
N LYS A 33 42.54 5.78 -45.58
CA LYS A 33 42.58 5.15 -44.25
C LYS A 33 42.09 6.13 -43.17
N CYS A 34 41.32 5.64 -42.21
CA CYS A 34 41.18 6.22 -40.87
C CYS A 34 40.95 5.02 -39.92
N SER A 35 41.99 4.50 -39.27
CA SER A 35 42.61 4.96 -38.02
C SER A 35 42.15 4.07 -36.86
N ASN A 36 43.08 3.34 -36.24
CA ASN A 36 42.83 2.32 -35.21
C ASN A 36 42.51 2.94 -33.84
N LEU A 37 41.63 3.94 -33.77
CA LEU A 37 41.33 4.67 -32.53
C LEU A 37 40.17 4.09 -31.73
N MET A 38 39.28 3.29 -32.34
CA MET A 38 38.11 2.71 -31.67
C MET A 38 38.45 1.95 -30.36
N PRO A 39 39.45 1.05 -30.33
CA PRO A 39 39.81 0.34 -29.08
C PRO A 39 40.34 1.27 -27.99
N LEU A 40 41.05 2.34 -28.37
CA LEU A 40 41.60 3.34 -27.45
C LEU A 40 40.51 4.27 -26.90
N VAL A 41 39.53 4.66 -27.72
CA VAL A 41 38.37 5.44 -27.28
C VAL A 41 37.49 4.62 -26.34
N VAL A 42 37.21 3.34 -26.66
CA VAL A 42 36.46 2.44 -25.76
C VAL A 42 37.22 2.21 -24.45
N ALA A 43 38.53 1.98 -24.49
CA ALA A 43 39.34 1.84 -23.27
C ALA A 43 39.34 3.13 -22.42
N LEU A 44 39.42 4.31 -23.04
CA LEU A 44 39.34 5.60 -22.33
C LEU A 44 37.94 5.85 -21.73
N VAL A 45 36.86 5.47 -22.41
CA VAL A 45 35.50 5.55 -21.85
C VAL A 45 35.34 4.60 -20.66
N VAL A 46 35.80 3.35 -20.77
CA VAL A 46 35.74 2.39 -19.65
C VAL A 46 36.61 2.83 -18.46
N ILE A 47 37.81 3.38 -18.70
CA ILE A 47 38.64 3.95 -17.63
C ILE A 47 38.00 5.19 -17.01
N ALA A 48 37.33 6.03 -17.81
CA ALA A 48 36.59 7.19 -17.31
C ALA A 48 35.36 6.78 -16.48
N GLU A 49 34.61 5.75 -16.88
CA GLU A 49 33.49 5.21 -16.10
C GLU A 49 33.98 4.55 -14.80
N ILE A 50 35.06 3.77 -14.82
CA ILE A 50 35.65 3.18 -13.61
C ILE A 50 36.17 4.29 -12.66
N ALA A 51 36.77 5.36 -13.20
CA ALA A 51 37.20 6.52 -12.39
C ALA A 51 36.02 7.38 -11.89
N PHE A 52 34.88 7.38 -12.59
CA PHE A 52 33.65 8.05 -12.16
C PHE A 52 32.94 7.26 -11.04
N LEU A 53 32.83 5.94 -11.19
CA LEU A 53 32.34 5.03 -10.15
C LEU A 53 33.22 5.08 -8.90
N GLY A 54 34.55 5.04 -9.06
CA GLY A 54 35.51 5.20 -7.96
C GLY A 54 35.51 6.59 -7.29
N ARG A 55 34.88 7.61 -7.88
CA ARG A 55 34.65 8.91 -7.24
C ARG A 55 33.30 9.02 -6.53
N LEU A 56 32.30 8.25 -6.93
CA LEU A 56 31.02 8.18 -6.22
C LEU A 56 31.16 7.39 -4.90
N ASP A 57 31.92 6.30 -4.93
CA ASP A 57 32.11 5.39 -3.78
C ASP A 57 32.94 6.04 -2.63
N MET A 58 33.68 7.11 -2.89
CA MET A 58 34.46 7.84 -1.87
C MET A 58 33.59 8.73 -0.95
N ALA A 59 32.39 9.14 -1.39
CA ALA A 59 31.52 10.03 -0.61
C ALA A 59 30.63 9.26 0.37
N GLU A 60 30.15 8.07 -0.03
CA GLU A 60 29.25 7.23 0.77
C GLU A 60 30.04 6.47 1.87
N ASN A 61 31.21 5.93 1.53
CA ASN A 61 32.10 5.30 2.51
C ASN A 61 32.65 6.27 3.56
N ALA A 62 32.84 7.55 3.24
CA ALA A 62 33.27 8.55 4.22
C ALA A 62 32.23 8.76 5.34
N ALA A 63 30.93 8.72 5.01
CA ALA A 63 29.84 8.79 5.98
C ALA A 63 29.69 7.49 6.79
N MET A 64 29.83 6.34 6.15
CA MET A 64 29.75 5.04 6.82
C MET A 64 30.90 4.86 7.84
N VAL A 65 32.10 5.36 7.53
CA VAL A 65 33.26 5.30 8.43
C VAL A 65 33.12 6.28 9.61
N THR A 66 32.58 7.50 9.43
CA THR A 66 32.35 8.42 10.56
C THR A 66 31.26 7.92 11.51
N ASP A 67 30.19 7.29 11.00
CA ASP A 67 29.14 6.72 11.86
C ASP A 67 29.66 5.50 12.66
N PHE A 68 30.52 4.67 12.05
CA PHE A 68 31.21 3.58 12.75
C PHE A 68 32.12 4.10 13.89
N PHE A 69 32.86 5.19 13.66
CA PHE A 69 33.72 5.79 14.69
C PHE A 69 32.95 6.52 15.82
N TYR A 70 31.75 7.04 15.55
CA TYR A 70 30.88 7.57 16.61
C TYR A 70 30.26 6.45 17.45
N ARG A 71 29.82 5.36 16.81
CA ARG A 71 29.22 4.22 17.51
C ARG A 71 30.24 3.40 18.32
N SER A 72 31.50 3.34 17.89
CA SER A 72 32.57 2.69 18.66
C SER A 72 33.10 3.53 19.82
N ARG A 73 33.02 4.87 19.77
CA ARG A 73 33.46 5.75 20.87
C ARG A 73 32.54 5.73 22.10
N ALA A 74 31.33 5.21 21.99
CA ALA A 74 30.46 4.94 23.14
C ALA A 74 30.88 3.69 23.95
N ALA A 75 31.87 2.92 23.48
CA ALA A 75 32.21 1.60 24.02
C ALA A 75 33.72 1.40 24.31
N SER A 76 34.47 2.45 24.66
CA SER A 76 35.85 2.30 25.14
C SER A 76 36.40 3.51 25.92
N VAL A 77 36.06 3.64 27.21
CA VAL A 77 36.88 4.38 28.18
C VAL A 77 36.87 3.64 29.53
N VAL A 78 37.87 2.80 29.75
CA VAL A 78 38.30 2.38 31.09
C VAL A 78 39.83 2.35 31.10
N ASP A 79 40.41 3.24 31.89
CA ASP A 79 41.81 3.34 32.28
C ASP A 79 41.80 4.25 33.53
N GLY A 80 42.35 3.93 34.70
CA GLY A 80 43.00 2.71 35.22
C GLY A 80 43.34 2.94 36.72
N ALA A 81 43.74 1.90 37.46
CA ALA A 81 44.04 1.89 38.92
C ALA A 81 42.81 2.04 39.86
N ASP A 82 42.72 1.39 41.03
CA ASP A 82 43.67 0.54 41.77
C ASP A 82 43.02 -0.77 42.29
N ASP A 83 43.86 -1.72 42.71
CA ASP A 83 43.50 -3.02 43.28
C ASP A 83 42.62 -2.94 44.55
N LEU A 84 41.71 -3.91 44.71
CA LEU A 84 41.58 -4.70 45.95
C LEU A 84 40.70 -5.95 45.74
N ASP A 85 41.29 -7.13 45.95
CA ASP A 85 40.63 -8.43 45.93
C ASP A 85 39.70 -8.62 47.14
N PHE A 86 38.44 -9.04 46.89
CA PHE A 86 37.76 -9.99 47.77
C PHE A 86 36.62 -10.74 47.07
N GLY A 87 36.87 -11.97 46.62
CA GLY A 87 35.79 -12.86 46.18
C GLY A 87 34.99 -13.41 47.38
N LEU A 88 33.68 -13.10 47.47
CA LEU A 88 32.77 -13.88 48.33
C LEU A 88 31.29 -13.86 47.92
N LEU A 89 30.73 -15.07 47.80
CA LEU A 89 29.36 -15.53 48.07
C LEU A 89 28.15 -14.58 47.83
N VAL A 90 27.27 -15.06 46.94
CA VAL A 90 25.80 -15.14 47.09
C VAL A 90 25.22 -14.39 48.30
N GLY A 91 25.04 -13.09 48.16
CA GLY A 91 24.47 -12.20 49.17
C GLY A 91 23.11 -11.67 48.73
N ARG A 92 22.04 -12.19 49.33
CA ARG A 92 20.64 -11.74 49.12
C ARG A 92 20.40 -10.39 49.82
N THR A 93 21.01 -9.32 49.31
CA THR A 93 20.96 -7.99 49.93
C THR A 93 19.75 -7.18 49.45
N ASN A 94 18.77 -7.03 50.34
CA ASN A 94 17.73 -6.00 50.23
C ASN A 94 18.38 -4.61 50.18
N LYS A 95 18.59 -4.06 48.99
CA LYS A 95 19.09 -2.69 48.83
C LYS A 95 17.92 -1.70 48.99
N LYS A 96 17.50 -1.49 50.25
CA LYS A 96 16.66 -0.34 50.63
C LYS A 96 17.48 0.94 50.47
N ASN A 97 17.43 1.51 49.27
CA ASN A 97 17.40 2.95 48.99
C ASN A 97 17.31 3.11 47.47
N SER A 98 16.08 3.24 46.99
CA SER A 98 15.75 3.84 45.72
C SER A 98 14.64 4.84 46.01
N GLU A 99 14.66 5.97 45.31
CA GLU A 99 13.46 6.79 45.12
C GLU A 99 12.33 5.88 44.61
N SER A 100 11.08 6.20 44.94
CA SER A 100 9.96 5.28 44.71
C SER A 100 9.68 5.10 43.22
N GLU A 101 10.33 4.11 42.59
CA GLU A 101 10.19 3.64 41.20
C GLU A 101 8.80 3.98 40.67
N SER A 102 8.69 4.81 39.64
CA SER A 102 7.39 5.29 39.14
C SER A 102 6.50 4.14 38.67
N CYS A 103 5.19 4.39 38.55
CA CYS A 103 4.29 3.41 37.95
C CYS A 103 4.69 3.09 36.49
N GLU A 104 5.28 4.04 35.77
CA GLU A 104 5.68 3.87 34.36
C GLU A 104 6.92 2.94 34.27
N GLU A 105 7.97 3.19 35.07
CA GLU A 105 9.16 2.32 35.15
C GLU A 105 8.81 0.89 35.60
N TRP A 106 7.91 0.77 36.59
CA TRP A 106 7.44 -0.53 37.07
C TRP A 106 6.65 -1.29 35.99
N LEU A 107 5.76 -0.60 35.24
CA LEU A 107 5.00 -1.19 34.14
C LEU A 107 5.90 -1.58 32.96
N GLU A 108 6.90 -0.76 32.61
CA GLU A 108 7.86 -1.07 31.55
C GLU A 108 8.63 -2.36 31.85
N ARG A 109 8.95 -2.60 33.12
CA ARG A 109 9.64 -3.80 33.60
C ARG A 109 8.72 -5.03 33.68
N GLU A 110 7.53 -4.90 34.28
CA GLU A 110 6.65 -6.04 34.59
C GLU A 110 5.72 -6.43 33.43
N ASP A 111 5.37 -5.51 32.52
CA ASP A 111 4.64 -5.85 31.29
C ASP A 111 5.58 -6.25 30.13
N SER A 112 6.91 -6.22 30.32
CA SER A 112 7.86 -6.65 29.31
C SER A 112 7.68 -8.13 28.98
N VAL A 113 7.49 -8.43 27.69
CA VAL A 113 7.25 -9.80 27.21
C VAL A 113 8.23 -10.18 26.09
N THR A 114 8.87 -11.33 26.27
CA THR A 114 9.65 -11.99 25.23
C THR A 114 8.74 -12.99 24.54
N TYR A 115 8.39 -12.72 23.27
CA TYR A 115 7.66 -13.68 22.45
C TYR A 115 8.54 -14.88 22.07
N GLU A 116 7.95 -16.08 21.96
CA GLU A 116 8.63 -17.32 21.58
C GLU A 116 9.41 -17.18 20.25
N ARG A 117 8.86 -16.43 19.29
CA ARG A 117 9.42 -16.27 17.94
C ARG A 117 9.99 -14.87 17.69
N ASP A 118 11.31 -14.80 17.52
CA ASP A 118 12.01 -13.64 16.97
C ASP A 118 11.96 -13.66 15.43
N PHE A 119 11.09 -12.85 14.84
CA PHE A 119 10.93 -12.79 13.38
C PHE A 119 12.16 -12.28 12.62
N ASN A 120 13.16 -11.67 13.27
CA ASN A 120 14.41 -11.30 12.60
C ASN A 120 15.30 -12.53 12.35
N LYS A 121 15.21 -13.54 13.22
CA LYS A 121 15.91 -14.83 13.10
C LYS A 121 15.07 -15.85 12.35
N GLU A 122 13.78 -15.92 12.66
CA GLU A 122 12.80 -16.84 12.09
C GLU A 122 11.70 -16.09 11.33
N PRO A 123 12.02 -15.50 10.15
CA PRO A 123 11.09 -14.67 9.40
C PRO A 123 9.82 -15.43 9.04
N VAL A 124 8.70 -14.70 8.94
CA VAL A 124 7.44 -15.20 8.38
C VAL A 124 7.72 -15.77 7.00
N TYR A 125 7.25 -16.99 6.74
CA TYR A 125 7.52 -17.69 5.50
C TYR A 125 6.23 -18.00 4.75
N VAL A 126 6.14 -17.49 3.52
CA VAL A 126 4.97 -17.65 2.64
C VAL A 126 5.40 -18.31 1.33
N THR A 127 4.62 -19.27 0.85
CA THR A 127 4.90 -19.96 -0.43
C THR A 127 3.79 -19.75 -1.47
N GLY A 128 4.07 -20.09 -2.72
CA GLY A 128 3.16 -19.90 -3.87
C GLY A 128 3.16 -18.50 -4.49
N ALA A 129 4.15 -17.66 -4.15
CA ALA A 129 4.45 -16.40 -4.82
C ALA A 129 5.93 -16.04 -4.63
N ASP A 130 6.48 -15.25 -5.53
CA ASP A 130 7.87 -14.75 -5.46
C ASP A 130 8.00 -13.49 -4.59
N GLN A 131 9.23 -13.16 -4.20
CA GLN A 131 9.51 -11.95 -3.40
C GLN A 131 9.79 -10.74 -4.32
N GLU A 132 8.79 -9.86 -4.43
CA GLU A 132 8.78 -8.71 -5.36
C GLU A 132 9.07 -7.35 -4.71
N TRP A 133 9.39 -7.30 -3.41
CA TRP A 133 9.61 -6.05 -2.65
C TRP A 133 10.92 -6.08 -1.83
N LYS A 134 11.44 -4.88 -1.53
CA LYS A 134 12.78 -4.66 -0.96
C LYS A 134 12.89 -4.91 0.54
N SER A 135 11.91 -4.45 1.33
CA SER A 135 11.96 -4.47 2.80
C SER A 135 10.56 -4.61 3.41
N CYS A 136 10.49 -5.04 4.67
CA CYS A 136 9.24 -5.14 5.42
C CYS A 136 9.50 -4.84 6.90
N ALA A 137 8.49 -4.32 7.60
CA ALA A 137 8.58 -3.99 9.03
C ALA A 137 8.65 -5.22 9.96
N VAL A 138 8.56 -6.43 9.40
CA VAL A 138 8.78 -7.70 10.09
C VAL A 138 9.60 -8.60 9.15
N GLY A 139 10.47 -9.45 9.71
CA GLY A 139 11.20 -10.44 8.92
C GLY A 139 10.23 -11.32 8.14
N CYS A 140 10.39 -11.33 6.81
CA CYS A 140 9.42 -11.85 5.86
C CYS A 140 10.17 -12.43 4.66
N LYS A 141 9.87 -13.67 4.26
CA LYS A 141 10.47 -14.36 3.11
C LYS A 141 9.39 -15.05 2.29
N PHE A 142 9.46 -14.91 0.98
CA PHE A 142 8.59 -15.61 0.04
C PHE A 142 9.41 -16.52 -0.88
N GLY A 143 8.80 -17.60 -1.35
CA GLY A 143 9.40 -18.53 -2.31
C GLY A 143 9.05 -19.99 -2.01
N TYR A 144 9.86 -20.92 -2.52
CA TYR A 144 9.78 -22.34 -2.21
C TYR A 144 11.03 -22.80 -1.45
N ASP A 145 10.79 -23.52 -0.36
CA ASP A 145 11.75 -24.11 0.56
C ASP A 145 11.14 -25.45 0.98
N GLY A 146 11.81 -26.55 0.63
CA GLY A 146 11.32 -27.91 0.87
C GLY A 146 11.53 -28.39 2.30
N ASP A 147 12.42 -27.74 3.05
CA ASP A 147 12.83 -28.16 4.39
C ASP A 147 12.04 -27.42 5.50
N ARG A 148 11.25 -26.40 5.13
CA ARG A 148 10.50 -25.57 6.07
C ARG A 148 8.99 -25.56 5.79
N THR A 149 8.19 -25.88 6.81
CA THR A 149 6.73 -25.67 6.76
C THR A 149 6.41 -24.18 6.67
N PRO A 150 5.66 -23.71 5.65
CA PRO A 150 5.30 -22.31 5.53
C PRO A 150 4.19 -21.91 6.50
N ASP A 151 4.29 -20.67 7.02
CA ASP A 151 3.24 -20.02 7.80
C ASP A 151 1.98 -19.83 6.94
N ALA A 152 2.15 -19.51 5.65
CA ALA A 152 1.05 -19.33 4.70
C ALA A 152 1.40 -19.80 3.27
N ALA A 153 0.37 -20.13 2.48
CA ALA A 153 0.52 -20.53 1.07
C ALA A 153 -0.60 -19.95 0.21
N PHE A 154 -0.24 -19.38 -0.95
CA PHE A 154 -1.22 -18.96 -1.95
C PHE A 154 -1.86 -20.16 -2.66
N GLY A 155 -3.13 -19.99 -3.04
CA GLY A 155 -3.87 -21.02 -3.77
C GLY A 155 -4.58 -22.02 -2.85
N LEU A 156 -4.77 -23.25 -3.33
CA LEU A 156 -5.68 -24.21 -2.71
C LEU A 156 -5.38 -24.49 -1.23
N PRO A 157 -6.41 -24.75 -0.40
CA PRO A 157 -6.25 -25.10 1.00
C PRO A 157 -5.24 -26.25 1.22
N GLN A 158 -4.16 -25.93 1.93
CA GLN A 158 -3.08 -26.85 2.25
C GLN A 158 -3.40 -27.73 3.47
N PRO A 159 -2.74 -28.89 3.63
CA PRO A 159 -2.87 -29.73 4.83
C PRO A 159 -2.49 -28.98 6.13
N SER A 160 -2.90 -29.56 7.26
CA SER A 160 -2.96 -28.90 8.57
C SER A 160 -1.64 -28.30 9.05
N GLY A 161 -1.61 -26.97 9.13
CA GLY A 161 -0.53 -26.18 9.73
C GLY A 161 -0.50 -24.79 9.10
N THR A 162 -0.20 -24.75 7.81
CA THR A 162 -0.16 -23.56 6.95
C THR A 162 -1.50 -22.83 6.87
N ALA A 163 -1.46 -21.50 6.68
CA ALA A 163 -2.61 -20.67 6.35
C ALA A 163 -2.81 -20.56 4.83
N SER A 164 -3.99 -20.94 4.35
CA SER A 164 -4.40 -20.82 2.95
C SER A 164 -4.77 -19.37 2.61
N VAL A 165 -4.16 -18.83 1.55
CA VAL A 165 -4.31 -17.43 1.11
C VAL A 165 -5.01 -17.36 -0.25
N LEU A 166 -6.19 -16.73 -0.27
CA LEU A 166 -6.83 -16.27 -1.50
C LEU A 166 -6.32 -14.86 -1.81
N ARG A 167 -5.78 -14.64 -3.02
CA ARG A 167 -5.42 -13.30 -3.51
C ARG A 167 -6.04 -13.07 -4.90
N SER A 168 -6.89 -12.06 -5.02
CA SER A 168 -7.53 -11.69 -6.28
C SER A 168 -8.00 -10.23 -6.27
N MET A 169 -7.75 -9.49 -7.34
CA MET A 169 -8.27 -8.13 -7.53
C MET A 169 -9.54 -8.11 -8.41
N GLU A 170 -10.11 -9.28 -8.70
CA GLU A 170 -11.34 -9.43 -9.50
C GLU A 170 -12.60 -9.38 -8.63
N SER A 171 -13.69 -8.87 -9.19
CA SER A 171 -14.99 -8.75 -8.50
C SER A 171 -15.60 -10.11 -8.15
N ALA A 172 -16.15 -10.24 -6.93
CA ALA A 172 -16.89 -11.43 -6.51
C ALA A 172 -18.20 -11.64 -7.30
N GLN A 173 -18.72 -10.58 -7.93
CA GLN A 173 -19.85 -10.70 -8.86
C GLN A 173 -19.51 -11.54 -10.10
N TYR A 174 -18.23 -11.65 -10.49
CA TYR A 174 -17.76 -12.57 -11.54
C TYR A 174 -17.20 -13.87 -10.96
N TYR A 175 -16.32 -13.74 -9.96
CA TYR A 175 -15.61 -14.85 -9.33
C TYR A 175 -16.09 -15.03 -7.90
N SER A 176 -17.17 -15.79 -7.77
CA SER A 176 -17.90 -16.01 -6.52
C SER A 176 -17.03 -16.37 -5.29
N GLU A 177 -15.88 -17.01 -5.50
CA GLU A 177 -14.84 -17.30 -4.51
C GLU A 177 -14.25 -16.07 -3.83
N ASN A 178 -14.20 -14.92 -4.49
CA ASN A 178 -13.68 -13.67 -3.93
C ASN A 178 -14.63 -13.05 -2.90
N ASN A 179 -15.88 -13.52 -2.81
CA ASN A 179 -16.77 -13.17 -1.72
C ASN A 179 -16.21 -13.71 -0.39
N LEU A 180 -15.93 -12.82 0.56
CA LEU A 180 -15.27 -13.16 1.83
C LEU A 180 -15.92 -14.36 2.53
N ALA A 181 -17.24 -14.37 2.66
CA ALA A 181 -17.97 -15.46 3.31
C ALA A 181 -17.85 -16.79 2.55
N MET A 182 -17.81 -16.78 1.22
CA MET A 182 -17.58 -18.01 0.45
C MET A 182 -16.12 -18.46 0.45
N ALA A 183 -15.15 -17.54 0.45
CA ALA A 183 -13.74 -17.86 0.62
C ALA A 183 -13.51 -18.64 1.94
N ARG A 184 -14.10 -18.15 3.05
CA ARG A 184 -14.08 -18.88 4.33
C ARG A 184 -14.72 -20.26 4.23
N ARG A 185 -15.90 -20.40 3.60
CA ARG A 185 -16.55 -21.70 3.36
C ARG A 185 -15.71 -22.66 2.50
N ARG A 186 -14.88 -22.14 1.59
CA ARG A 186 -13.91 -22.91 0.80
C ARG A 186 -12.60 -23.21 1.56
N GLY A 187 -12.48 -22.80 2.82
CA GLY A 187 -11.31 -23.10 3.67
C GLY A 187 -10.14 -22.14 3.56
N TYR A 188 -10.33 -20.93 3.01
CA TYR A 188 -9.30 -19.89 3.01
C TYR A 188 -9.20 -19.21 4.38
N LYS A 189 -8.06 -19.38 5.06
CA LYS A 189 -7.80 -18.72 6.35
C LYS A 189 -7.53 -17.23 6.18
N ILE A 190 -6.91 -16.83 5.08
CA ILE A 190 -6.59 -15.43 4.76
C ILE A 190 -7.15 -15.10 3.37
N VAL A 191 -7.76 -13.94 3.23
CA VAL A 191 -8.38 -13.43 2.01
C VAL A 191 -7.86 -12.02 1.74
N MET A 192 -7.39 -11.81 0.53
CA MET A 192 -6.77 -10.59 0.04
C MET A 192 -7.50 -10.17 -1.24
N THR A 193 -8.42 -9.21 -1.14
CA THR A 193 -9.21 -8.72 -2.28
C THR A 193 -9.31 -7.20 -2.29
N THR A 194 -9.97 -6.61 -3.29
CA THR A 194 -10.24 -5.16 -3.32
C THR A 194 -11.05 -4.70 -2.11
N SER A 195 -11.84 -5.58 -1.49
CA SER A 195 -12.62 -5.27 -0.30
C SER A 195 -11.72 -4.85 0.87
N LEU A 196 -11.97 -3.67 1.41
CA LEU A 196 -11.34 -3.15 2.62
C LEU A 196 -11.78 -3.93 3.88
N SER A 197 -12.80 -4.78 3.75
CA SER A 197 -13.24 -5.76 4.76
C SER A 197 -12.49 -7.11 4.67
N SER A 198 -11.60 -7.29 3.70
CA SER A 198 -10.71 -8.46 3.63
C SER A 198 -9.55 -8.36 4.65
N ASP A 199 -8.88 -9.47 4.93
CA ASP A 199 -7.82 -9.54 5.96
C ASP A 199 -6.64 -8.64 5.63
N VAL A 200 -6.28 -8.61 4.34
CA VAL A 200 -5.21 -7.77 3.79
C VAL A 200 -5.67 -7.22 2.43
N PRO A 201 -6.29 -6.04 2.40
CA PRO A 201 -6.85 -5.49 1.16
C PRO A 201 -5.81 -5.22 0.07
N VAL A 202 -6.20 -5.43 -1.18
CA VAL A 202 -5.38 -5.22 -2.39
C VAL A 202 -6.19 -4.39 -3.38
N GLY A 203 -6.13 -3.06 -3.23
CA GLY A 203 -6.81 -2.10 -4.10
C GLY A 203 -5.92 -1.57 -5.23
N TYR A 204 -6.55 -0.89 -6.19
CA TYR A 204 -5.87 -0.25 -7.33
C TYR A 204 -5.39 1.18 -7.03
N PHE A 205 -5.02 1.47 -5.78
CA PHE A 205 -4.54 2.78 -5.34
C PHE A 205 -3.09 2.69 -4.86
N SER A 206 -2.25 3.61 -5.32
CA SER A 206 -0.86 3.75 -4.85
C SER A 206 -0.30 5.09 -5.34
N TRP A 207 0.50 5.76 -4.51
CA TRP A 207 1.28 6.94 -4.94
C TRP A 207 2.41 6.58 -5.90
N ALA A 208 2.94 5.35 -5.81
CA ALA A 208 4.05 4.88 -6.66
C ALA A 208 3.59 4.44 -8.06
N GLU A 209 2.37 3.87 -8.16
CA GLU A 209 1.82 3.40 -9.44
C GLU A 209 1.05 4.50 -10.20
N TYR A 210 0.46 5.45 -9.47
CA TYR A 210 -0.39 6.49 -10.03
C TYR A 210 0.12 7.87 -9.60
N ASP A 211 0.52 8.71 -10.57
CA ASP A 211 0.76 10.14 -10.35
C ASP A 211 -0.58 10.88 -10.17
N ILE A 212 -1.25 10.61 -9.05
CA ILE A 212 -2.56 11.16 -8.70
C ILE A 212 -2.48 12.69 -8.58
N MET A 213 -1.30 13.25 -8.31
CA MET A 213 -1.04 14.70 -8.24
C MET A 213 -0.52 15.30 -9.56
N ALA A 214 -0.50 14.54 -10.65
CA ALA A 214 -0.10 15.02 -11.98
C ALA A 214 -0.80 16.35 -12.34
N PRO A 215 -0.08 17.37 -12.84
CA PRO A 215 -0.66 18.67 -13.17
C PRO A 215 -1.78 18.56 -14.20
N VAL A 216 -2.92 19.21 -13.91
CA VAL A 216 -4.08 19.27 -14.81
C VAL A 216 -3.67 19.93 -16.13
N LYS A 217 -3.99 19.29 -17.25
CA LYS A 217 -3.77 19.83 -18.60
C LYS A 217 -5.02 20.58 -19.10
N PRO A 218 -4.87 21.58 -19.99
CA PRO A 218 -6.00 22.21 -20.66
C PRO A 218 -6.89 21.17 -21.36
N LYS A 219 -8.21 21.34 -21.25
CA LYS A 219 -9.19 20.44 -21.86
C LYS A 219 -9.48 20.94 -23.27
N SER A 220 -9.10 20.16 -24.28
CA SER A 220 -9.10 20.57 -25.70
C SER A 220 -10.12 19.84 -26.55
N GLU A 221 -10.70 18.75 -26.06
CA GLU A 221 -11.64 17.94 -26.84
C GLU A 221 -13.04 18.55 -26.86
N SER A 222 -13.73 18.41 -27.99
CA SER A 222 -15.09 18.94 -28.19
C SER A 222 -16.17 18.10 -27.51
N ALA A 223 -15.91 16.81 -27.29
CA ALA A 223 -16.78 15.94 -26.51
C ALA A 223 -16.50 16.13 -25.02
N LEU A 224 -17.56 16.02 -24.21
CA LEU A 224 -17.46 16.29 -22.78
C LEU A 224 -16.70 15.17 -22.05
N ALA A 225 -16.95 13.92 -22.46
CA ALA A 225 -16.42 12.73 -21.83
C ALA A 225 -15.75 11.77 -22.82
N ALA A 226 -14.84 10.94 -22.32
CA ALA A 226 -14.33 9.78 -23.05
C ALA A 226 -14.60 8.47 -22.30
N ALA A 227 -14.76 7.39 -23.05
CA ALA A 227 -15.05 6.05 -22.56
C ALA A 227 -14.09 5.00 -23.12
N PHE A 228 -13.51 4.18 -22.23
CA PHE A 228 -12.56 3.11 -22.56
C PHE A 228 -13.12 1.76 -22.10
N ILE A 229 -14.30 1.39 -22.61
CA ILE A 229 -15.04 0.19 -22.21
C ILE A 229 -14.96 -0.87 -23.31
N SER A 230 -14.36 -2.04 -23.01
CA SER A 230 -14.21 -3.14 -23.98
C SER A 230 -14.91 -4.45 -23.58
N ASN A 231 -15.37 -4.58 -22.32
CA ASN A 231 -16.21 -5.70 -21.91
C ASN A 231 -17.68 -5.27 -21.98
N CYS A 232 -18.41 -5.69 -23.02
CA CYS A 232 -19.80 -5.27 -23.19
C CYS A 232 -20.80 -6.12 -22.38
N GLY A 233 -20.35 -7.26 -21.82
CA GLY A 233 -21.10 -8.14 -20.93
C GLY A 233 -20.85 -7.84 -19.44
N ALA A 234 -20.98 -6.56 -19.06
CA ALA A 234 -20.85 -6.13 -17.66
C ALA A 234 -21.97 -6.70 -16.78
N ARG A 235 -21.67 -7.08 -15.53
CA ARG A 235 -22.67 -7.50 -14.53
C ARG A 235 -23.24 -6.28 -13.77
N ASN A 236 -23.55 -5.22 -14.51
CA ASN A 236 -24.21 -4.00 -14.03
C ASN A 236 -24.87 -3.24 -15.20
N PHE A 237 -25.41 -2.05 -14.92
CA PHE A 237 -26.17 -1.23 -15.88
C PHE A 237 -25.29 -0.22 -16.69
N ARG A 238 -23.96 -0.41 -16.74
CA ARG A 238 -23.06 0.66 -17.22
C ARG A 238 -23.23 1.06 -18.69
N LEU A 239 -23.64 0.14 -19.57
CA LEU A 239 -23.88 0.46 -20.97
C LEU A 239 -25.21 1.21 -21.15
N GLN A 240 -26.23 0.82 -20.37
CA GLN A 240 -27.49 1.55 -20.29
C GLN A 240 -27.26 2.98 -19.76
N ALA A 241 -26.36 3.16 -18.78
CA ALA A 241 -25.96 4.48 -18.31
C ALA A 241 -25.22 5.31 -19.38
N LEU A 242 -24.33 4.69 -20.16
CA LEU A 242 -23.66 5.36 -21.28
C LEU A 242 -24.67 5.81 -22.34
N GLU A 243 -25.54 4.91 -22.79
CA GLU A 243 -26.61 5.21 -23.76
C GLU A 243 -27.61 6.26 -23.25
N ALA A 244 -27.87 6.28 -21.95
CA ALA A 244 -28.72 7.29 -21.32
C ALA A 244 -28.02 8.66 -21.27
N LEU A 245 -26.71 8.73 -20.98
CA LEU A 245 -25.94 9.98 -21.08
C LEU A 245 -25.92 10.52 -22.52
N GLU A 246 -25.80 9.66 -23.54
CA GLU A 246 -25.89 10.05 -24.95
C GLU A 246 -27.27 10.59 -25.31
N LYS A 247 -28.35 9.94 -24.84
CA LYS A 247 -29.74 10.43 -25.00
C LYS A 247 -29.96 11.77 -24.30
N GLU A 248 -29.29 12.00 -23.17
CA GLU A 248 -29.20 13.29 -22.50
C GLU A 248 -28.29 14.30 -23.24
N ASN A 249 -27.92 14.05 -24.50
CA ASN A 249 -27.10 14.93 -25.33
C ASN A 249 -25.72 15.25 -24.73
N ILE A 250 -25.15 14.31 -23.96
CA ILE A 250 -23.73 14.33 -23.61
C ILE A 250 -22.97 13.71 -24.78
N LYS A 251 -22.11 14.48 -25.45
CA LYS A 251 -21.20 13.93 -26.45
C LYS A 251 -20.08 13.14 -25.76
N ILE A 252 -19.98 11.85 -26.07
CA ILE A 252 -19.03 10.89 -25.49
C ILE A 252 -18.20 10.25 -26.59
N ASP A 253 -16.87 10.34 -26.49
CA ASP A 253 -15.96 9.66 -27.41
C ASP A 253 -15.57 8.28 -26.82
N SER A 254 -16.07 7.22 -27.44
CA SER A 254 -15.87 5.83 -27.03
C SER A 254 -14.75 5.19 -27.84
N TYR A 255 -13.60 5.00 -27.21
CA TYR A 255 -12.38 4.36 -27.77
C TYR A 255 -12.31 2.85 -27.52
N GLY A 256 -13.15 2.34 -26.61
CA GLY A 256 -13.19 0.92 -26.25
C GLY A 256 -13.89 0.03 -27.28
N GLY A 257 -13.92 -1.28 -27.03
CA GLY A 257 -14.63 -2.24 -27.86
C GLY A 257 -16.16 -2.11 -27.87
N CYS A 258 -16.74 -1.42 -26.88
CA CYS A 258 -18.18 -1.15 -26.80
C CYS A 258 -18.48 0.27 -27.30
N HIS A 259 -19.59 0.44 -28.03
CA HIS A 259 -20.00 1.66 -28.75
C HIS A 259 -19.04 2.13 -29.84
N ARG A 260 -17.74 2.23 -29.56
CA ARG A 260 -16.63 2.45 -30.52
C ARG A 260 -16.92 3.51 -31.58
N ASN A 261 -17.41 4.67 -31.16
CA ASN A 261 -17.70 5.81 -32.04
C ASN A 261 -16.47 6.69 -32.34
N HIS A 262 -15.33 6.45 -31.66
CA HIS A 262 -14.07 7.13 -31.91
C HIS A 262 -12.92 6.11 -32.05
N ASP A 263 -12.23 6.12 -33.19
CA ASP A 263 -11.09 5.24 -33.44
C ASP A 263 -9.74 5.88 -33.06
N GLY A 264 -8.73 5.03 -32.85
CA GLY A 264 -7.34 5.42 -32.67
C GLY A 264 -6.57 4.49 -31.74
N ARG A 265 -5.32 4.15 -32.09
CA ARG A 265 -4.39 3.49 -31.15
C ARG A 265 -3.77 4.55 -30.24
N VAL A 266 -4.52 4.96 -29.22
CA VAL A 266 -4.14 6.03 -28.29
C VAL A 266 -3.61 5.48 -26.97
N ASP A 267 -2.76 6.25 -26.29
CA ASP A 267 -2.58 6.06 -24.85
C ASP A 267 -3.83 6.55 -24.10
N LYS A 268 -4.31 5.76 -23.15
CA LYS A 268 -5.54 6.05 -22.40
C LYS A 268 -5.41 7.28 -21.52
N VAL A 269 -4.32 7.41 -20.75
CA VAL A 269 -4.16 8.48 -19.77
C VAL A 269 -3.84 9.81 -20.47
N GLU A 270 -2.97 9.81 -21.47
CA GLU A 270 -2.68 11.00 -22.29
C GLU A 270 -3.90 11.47 -23.11
N THR A 271 -4.83 10.55 -23.42
CA THR A 271 -6.11 10.91 -24.05
C THR A 271 -7.07 11.52 -23.04
N LEU A 272 -7.31 10.86 -21.90
CA LEU A 272 -8.16 11.38 -20.84
C LEU A 272 -7.74 12.78 -20.36
N LYS A 273 -6.43 13.10 -20.36
CA LYS A 273 -5.93 14.45 -20.01
C LYS A 273 -6.61 15.59 -20.78
N ARG A 274 -7.09 15.35 -22.00
CA ARG A 274 -7.73 16.35 -22.87
C ARG A 274 -9.25 16.51 -22.69
N TYR A 275 -9.90 15.58 -21.96
CA TYR A 275 -11.34 15.60 -21.70
C TYR A 275 -11.69 16.22 -20.34
N LYS A 276 -12.89 16.80 -20.20
CA LYS A 276 -13.40 17.26 -18.90
C LYS A 276 -13.75 16.08 -17.99
N PHE A 277 -14.45 15.09 -18.54
CA PHE A 277 -14.94 13.92 -17.82
C PHE A 277 -14.33 12.61 -18.34
N SER A 278 -14.25 11.62 -17.47
CA SER A 278 -13.84 10.25 -17.80
C SER A 278 -14.91 9.28 -17.31
N LEU A 279 -15.40 8.38 -18.17
CA LEU A 279 -16.34 7.35 -17.76
C LEU A 279 -15.60 6.19 -17.06
N ALA A 280 -15.42 6.32 -15.76
CA ALA A 280 -14.82 5.33 -14.88
C ALA A 280 -15.85 4.25 -14.49
N PHE A 281 -16.36 3.53 -15.49
CA PHE A 281 -17.45 2.57 -15.33
C PHE A 281 -16.92 1.15 -15.09
N GLU A 282 -17.16 0.61 -13.90
CA GLU A 282 -16.71 -0.71 -13.49
C GLU A 282 -17.51 -1.86 -14.10
N ASN A 283 -16.95 -3.07 -14.08
CA ASN A 283 -17.60 -4.27 -14.64
C ASN A 283 -18.80 -4.76 -13.82
N SER A 284 -18.92 -4.32 -12.57
CA SER A 284 -19.89 -4.75 -11.57
C SER A 284 -20.05 -3.68 -10.49
N ASN A 285 -21.13 -3.76 -9.72
CA ASN A 285 -21.36 -2.86 -8.58
C ASN A 285 -21.11 -3.66 -7.29
N GLU A 286 -19.95 -3.45 -6.67
CA GLU A 286 -19.49 -4.17 -5.49
C GLU A 286 -18.72 -3.22 -4.56
N GLU A 287 -18.89 -3.40 -3.24
CA GLU A 287 -18.26 -2.54 -2.23
C GLU A 287 -16.73 -2.56 -2.35
N ASP A 288 -16.09 -1.39 -2.36
CA ASP A 288 -14.65 -1.18 -2.64
C ASP A 288 -14.10 -1.69 -3.99
N TYR A 289 -14.94 -2.18 -4.90
CA TYR A 289 -14.48 -2.54 -6.23
C TYR A 289 -14.26 -1.27 -7.08
N VAL A 290 -13.13 -0.62 -6.83
CA VAL A 290 -12.67 0.63 -7.46
C VAL A 290 -11.30 0.37 -8.08
N THR A 291 -11.23 0.42 -9.41
CA THR A 291 -10.10 -0.09 -10.18
C THR A 291 -9.27 1.02 -10.83
N GLU A 292 -8.34 0.63 -11.72
CA GLU A 292 -7.49 1.55 -12.48
C GLU A 292 -8.31 2.60 -13.27
N LYS A 293 -9.56 2.30 -13.62
CA LYS A 293 -10.48 3.23 -14.31
C LYS A 293 -10.69 4.51 -13.53
N PHE A 294 -10.87 4.40 -12.22
CA PHE A 294 -11.06 5.55 -11.34
C PHE A 294 -9.75 6.31 -11.14
N PHE A 295 -8.69 5.62 -10.73
CA PHE A 295 -7.42 6.28 -10.41
C PHE A 295 -6.73 6.90 -11.64
N GLN A 296 -6.80 6.27 -12.82
CA GLN A 296 -6.33 6.89 -14.08
C GLN A 296 -7.11 8.16 -14.45
N SER A 297 -8.40 8.24 -14.08
CA SER A 297 -9.21 9.44 -14.28
C SER A 297 -8.74 10.60 -13.38
N LEU A 298 -8.32 10.28 -12.15
CA LEU A 298 -7.68 11.23 -11.24
C LEU A 298 -6.29 11.67 -11.75
N VAL A 299 -5.42 10.74 -12.17
CA VAL A 299 -4.12 11.03 -12.80
C VAL A 299 -4.29 12.00 -13.98
N ALA A 300 -5.25 11.71 -14.87
CA ALA A 300 -5.55 12.56 -16.03
C ALA A 300 -6.12 13.96 -15.68
N GLY A 301 -6.42 14.24 -14.42
CA GLY A 301 -7.05 15.49 -14.01
C GLY A 301 -8.41 15.68 -14.67
N THR A 302 -9.20 14.62 -14.74
CA THR A 302 -10.60 14.62 -15.18
C THR A 302 -11.51 14.53 -13.98
N VAL A 303 -12.78 14.95 -14.12
CA VAL A 303 -13.82 14.59 -13.15
C VAL A 303 -14.33 13.19 -13.52
N PRO A 304 -14.13 12.15 -12.67
CA PRO A 304 -14.63 10.81 -12.95
C PRO A 304 -16.16 10.77 -12.87
N VAL A 305 -16.80 10.19 -13.88
CA VAL A 305 -18.21 9.78 -13.85
C VAL A 305 -18.22 8.27 -13.62
N VAL A 306 -18.84 7.83 -12.53
CA VAL A 306 -18.69 6.45 -12.02
C VAL A 306 -20.02 5.71 -12.06
N VAL A 307 -19.96 4.46 -12.53
CA VAL A 307 -20.92 3.38 -12.27
C VAL A 307 -20.09 2.25 -11.69
N GLY A 308 -20.36 1.80 -10.45
CA GLY A 308 -19.50 0.80 -9.79
C GLY A 308 -19.78 0.67 -8.30
N ALA A 309 -18.74 0.82 -7.47
CA ALA A 309 -18.82 0.66 -6.02
C ALA A 309 -19.87 1.60 -5.39
N PRO A 310 -20.89 1.09 -4.67
CA PRO A 310 -21.93 1.92 -4.06
C PRO A 310 -21.37 2.97 -3.08
N ASN A 311 -20.21 2.70 -2.48
CA ASN A 311 -19.49 3.55 -1.54
C ASN A 311 -18.36 4.38 -2.18
N ILE A 312 -18.38 4.63 -3.50
CA ILE A 312 -17.31 5.38 -4.22
C ILE A 312 -16.92 6.73 -3.59
N GLN A 313 -17.80 7.37 -2.81
CA GLN A 313 -17.48 8.60 -2.09
C GLN A 313 -16.34 8.41 -1.06
N ASP A 314 -16.16 7.21 -0.50
CA ASP A 314 -15.03 6.83 0.37
C ASP A 314 -13.66 6.97 -0.33
N PHE A 315 -13.67 6.88 -1.66
CA PHE A 315 -12.51 6.93 -2.57
C PHE A 315 -12.35 8.31 -3.25
N ALA A 316 -13.26 9.26 -3.02
CA ALA A 316 -13.17 10.59 -3.63
C ALA A 316 -12.06 11.43 -2.97
N PRO A 317 -11.15 12.07 -3.74
CA PRO A 317 -10.10 12.90 -3.15
C PRO A 317 -10.66 14.11 -2.39
N ALA A 318 -11.79 14.66 -2.83
CA ALA A 318 -12.53 15.71 -2.13
C ALA A 318 -14.04 15.67 -2.44
N PRO A 319 -14.91 16.26 -1.60
CA PRO A 319 -16.34 16.44 -1.93
C PRO A 319 -16.50 17.17 -3.28
N GLY A 320 -17.40 16.66 -4.13
CA GLY A 320 -17.66 17.25 -5.46
C GLY A 320 -16.57 17.01 -6.52
N SER A 321 -15.57 16.17 -6.24
CA SER A 321 -14.52 15.79 -7.21
C SER A 321 -14.92 14.66 -8.18
N ILE A 322 -16.05 14.01 -7.94
CA ILE A 322 -16.57 12.87 -8.73
C ILE A 322 -18.07 13.04 -8.97
N LEU A 323 -18.59 12.40 -10.03
CA LEU A 323 -20.01 12.23 -10.30
C LEU A 323 -20.36 10.74 -10.21
N HIS A 324 -21.37 10.36 -9.43
CA HIS A 324 -21.76 8.96 -9.24
C HIS A 324 -23.16 8.73 -9.81
N ILE A 325 -23.27 7.79 -10.74
CA ILE A 325 -24.53 7.23 -11.23
C ILE A 325 -24.71 5.91 -10.45
N LYS A 326 -25.45 5.96 -9.34
CA LYS A 326 -25.69 4.82 -8.46
C LYS A 326 -26.74 3.89 -9.02
N GLU A 327 -27.75 4.46 -9.68
CA GLU A 327 -28.81 3.77 -10.41
C GLU A 327 -29.15 4.51 -11.72
N ILE A 328 -29.91 3.87 -12.62
CA ILE A 328 -30.15 4.39 -13.98
C ILE A 328 -30.95 5.72 -13.96
N GLN A 329 -31.72 5.95 -12.90
CA GLN A 329 -32.51 7.15 -12.65
C GLN A 329 -31.63 8.39 -12.38
N ASP A 330 -30.40 8.21 -11.90
CA ASP A 330 -29.49 9.33 -11.60
C ASP A 330 -28.97 10.02 -12.88
N VAL A 331 -29.03 9.34 -14.04
CA VAL A 331 -28.34 9.77 -15.27
C VAL A 331 -28.75 11.18 -15.72
N GLU A 332 -30.03 11.53 -15.66
CA GLU A 332 -30.50 12.89 -16.03
C GLU A 332 -29.86 13.96 -15.12
N SER A 333 -29.83 13.71 -13.82
CA SER A 333 -29.25 14.63 -12.83
C SER A 333 -27.72 14.76 -12.99
N VAL A 334 -27.04 13.66 -13.32
CA VAL A 334 -25.60 13.64 -13.59
C VAL A 334 -25.29 14.34 -14.91
N ALA A 335 -26.06 14.10 -15.98
CA ALA A 335 -25.91 14.78 -17.26
C ALA A 335 -26.12 16.30 -17.13
N LYS A 336 -27.13 16.73 -16.36
CA LYS A 336 -27.34 18.15 -16.03
C LYS A 336 -26.14 18.74 -15.29
N THR A 337 -25.56 18.01 -14.35
CA THR A 337 -24.34 18.42 -13.63
C THR A 337 -23.12 18.48 -14.56
N MET A 338 -22.96 17.52 -15.48
CA MET A 338 -21.89 17.52 -16.49
C MET A 338 -21.98 18.73 -17.42
N LYS A 339 -23.18 19.09 -17.89
CA LYS A 339 -23.42 20.30 -18.71
C LYS A 339 -23.08 21.58 -17.93
N TYR A 340 -23.57 21.72 -16.69
CA TYR A 340 -23.27 22.86 -15.83
C TYR A 340 -21.75 23.05 -15.61
N LEU A 341 -21.03 21.98 -15.27
CA LEU A 341 -19.56 22.01 -15.13
C LEU A 341 -18.84 22.18 -16.49
N ALA A 342 -19.44 21.77 -17.60
CA ALA A 342 -18.90 22.04 -18.93
C ALA A 342 -18.96 23.53 -19.29
N GLU A 343 -20.04 24.20 -18.92
CA GLU A 343 -20.33 25.61 -19.22
C GLU A 343 -19.77 26.60 -18.18
N ASN A 344 -19.47 26.15 -16.95
CA ASN A 344 -18.97 26.98 -15.86
C ASN A 344 -17.52 26.59 -15.46
N PRO A 345 -16.49 27.33 -15.92
CA PRO A 345 -15.08 27.04 -15.63
C PRO A 345 -14.74 27.06 -14.13
N GLU A 346 -15.34 27.96 -13.36
CA GLU A 346 -15.10 28.12 -11.92
C GLU A 346 -15.55 26.87 -11.15
N ALA A 347 -16.77 26.38 -11.42
CA ALA A 347 -17.30 25.17 -10.81
C ALA A 347 -16.50 23.92 -11.23
N PHE A 348 -16.08 23.81 -12.49
CA PHE A 348 -15.21 22.72 -12.95
C PHE A 348 -13.85 22.74 -12.25
N ASN A 349 -13.23 23.91 -12.12
CA ASN A 349 -11.97 24.07 -11.41
C ASN A 349 -12.11 23.75 -9.92
N GLN A 350 -13.26 24.06 -9.31
CA GLN A 350 -13.56 23.70 -7.92
C GLN A 350 -13.62 22.16 -7.72
N SER A 351 -14.15 21.38 -8.67
CA SER A 351 -14.09 19.90 -8.64
C SER A 351 -12.67 19.33 -8.72
N LEU A 352 -11.71 20.07 -9.30
CA LEU A 352 -10.30 19.67 -9.41
C LEU A 352 -9.36 20.40 -8.43
N ARG A 353 -9.90 21.24 -7.54
CA ARG A 353 -9.12 22.09 -6.62
C ARG A 353 -8.16 21.31 -5.72
N TRP A 354 -8.53 20.08 -5.36
CA TRP A 354 -7.70 19.13 -4.60
C TRP A 354 -6.35 18.81 -5.27
N LYS A 355 -6.22 19.00 -6.59
CA LYS A 355 -4.93 18.88 -7.30
C LYS A 355 -3.90 19.95 -6.91
N TYR A 356 -4.35 21.05 -6.33
CA TYR A 356 -3.52 22.20 -5.96
C TYR A 356 -3.39 22.35 -4.44
N GLU A 357 -4.47 22.13 -3.69
CA GLU A 357 -4.49 22.23 -2.22
C GLU A 357 -4.18 20.88 -1.52
N GLY A 358 -4.15 19.80 -2.29
CA GLY A 358 -4.06 18.42 -1.79
C GLY A 358 -5.44 17.77 -1.57
N PRO A 359 -5.50 16.43 -1.56
CA PRO A 359 -6.73 15.71 -1.26
C PRO A 359 -7.01 15.69 0.25
N SER A 360 -8.23 15.29 0.61
CA SER A 360 -8.66 15.10 2.00
C SER A 360 -7.80 14.08 2.75
N ASP A 361 -7.70 14.25 4.06
CA ASP A 361 -6.97 13.31 4.93
C ASP A 361 -7.55 11.90 4.90
N SER A 362 -8.85 11.75 4.63
CA SER A 362 -9.50 10.45 4.39
C SER A 362 -8.93 9.75 3.16
N PHE A 363 -8.78 10.48 2.05
CA PHE A 363 -8.19 9.96 0.82
C PHE A 363 -6.69 9.65 0.99
N LYS A 364 -5.93 10.51 1.69
CA LYS A 364 -4.54 10.20 2.07
C LYS A 364 -4.48 8.89 2.86
N ALA A 365 -5.25 8.80 3.95
CA ALA A 365 -5.34 7.61 4.78
C ALA A 365 -5.75 6.33 4.02
N LEU A 366 -6.52 6.44 2.94
CA LEU A 366 -6.80 5.32 2.03
C LEU A 366 -5.55 4.97 1.19
N VAL A 367 -5.01 5.91 0.41
CA VAL A 367 -3.91 5.64 -0.54
C VAL A 367 -2.61 5.26 0.17
N ASP A 368 -2.31 5.86 1.32
CA ASP A 368 -1.13 5.58 2.15
C ASP A 368 -1.08 4.12 2.64
N MET A 369 -2.18 3.37 2.59
CA MET A 369 -2.17 1.92 2.88
C MET A 369 -1.30 1.13 1.87
N ALA A 370 -1.13 1.64 0.65
CA ALA A 370 -0.30 1.05 -0.38
C ALA A 370 1.19 1.41 -0.26
N ALA A 371 1.56 2.37 0.61
CA ALA A 371 2.96 2.64 0.93
C ALA A 371 3.67 1.43 1.55
N VAL A 372 2.91 0.49 2.12
CA VAL A 372 3.40 -0.84 2.49
C VAL A 372 2.85 -1.87 1.52
N HIS A 373 3.75 -2.54 0.79
CA HIS A 373 3.42 -3.55 -0.21
C HIS A 373 2.50 -4.64 0.37
N SER A 374 1.51 -5.09 -0.42
CA SER A 374 0.46 -6.02 0.04
C SER A 374 1.03 -7.32 0.64
N SER A 375 2.13 -7.83 0.09
CA SER A 375 2.84 -9.02 0.57
C SER A 375 3.56 -8.79 1.91
N CYS A 376 4.08 -7.57 2.17
CA CYS A 376 4.58 -7.20 3.50
C CYS A 376 3.43 -7.06 4.50
N ARG A 377 2.29 -6.46 4.10
CA ARG A 377 1.09 -6.40 4.94
C ARG A 377 0.54 -7.80 5.30
N LEU A 378 0.68 -8.78 4.40
CA LEU A 378 0.41 -10.20 4.70
C LEU A 378 1.35 -10.76 5.79
N CYS A 379 2.66 -10.48 5.71
CA CYS A 379 3.60 -10.87 6.77
C CYS A 379 3.30 -10.19 8.12
N ILE A 380 2.93 -8.90 8.12
CA ILE A 380 2.53 -8.17 9.34
C ILE A 380 1.25 -8.77 9.94
N HIS A 381 0.26 -9.11 9.11
CA HIS A 381 -0.96 -9.80 9.53
C HIS A 381 -0.63 -11.16 10.18
N LEU A 382 0.13 -12.01 9.49
CA LEU A 382 0.56 -13.32 9.99
C LEU A 382 1.33 -13.22 11.32
N ALA A 383 2.33 -12.35 11.39
CA ALA A 383 3.12 -12.15 12.61
C ALA A 383 2.28 -11.61 13.77
N THR A 384 1.29 -10.75 13.47
CA THR A 384 0.33 -10.25 14.48
C THR A 384 -0.55 -11.39 14.98
N THR A 385 -1.14 -12.20 14.09
CA THR A 385 -1.96 -13.38 14.47
C THR A 385 -1.16 -14.42 15.27
N ILE A 386 0.14 -14.59 14.97
CA ILE A 386 1.03 -15.47 15.75
C ILE A 386 1.19 -14.94 17.18
N ARG A 387 1.58 -13.67 17.36
CA ARG A 387 1.71 -13.04 18.68
C ARG A 387 0.37 -13.05 19.46
N GLU A 388 -0.75 -12.71 18.82
CA GLU A 388 -2.09 -12.75 19.43
C GLU A 388 -2.54 -14.16 19.86
N LYS A 389 -2.01 -15.22 19.25
CA LYS A 389 -2.27 -16.61 19.67
C LYS A 389 -1.45 -16.96 20.91
N GLU A 390 -0.19 -16.55 20.94
CA GLU A 390 0.72 -16.72 22.07
C GLU A 390 0.21 -15.98 23.32
N GLU A 391 -0.28 -14.75 23.15
CA GLU A 391 -0.83 -13.91 24.23
C GLU A 391 -2.10 -14.47 24.90
N LYS A 392 -2.75 -15.47 24.29
CA LYS A 392 -3.90 -16.17 24.89
C LYS A 392 -3.47 -17.25 25.89
N SER A 393 -2.17 -17.55 25.97
CA SER A 393 -1.59 -18.49 26.95
C SER A 393 -1.69 -17.96 28.39
N PRO A 394 -1.54 -18.83 29.42
CA PRO A 394 -1.71 -18.43 30.82
C PRO A 394 -0.67 -17.41 31.33
N ASP A 395 0.52 -17.36 30.75
CA ASP A 395 1.61 -16.51 31.27
C ASP A 395 1.43 -15.04 30.85
N PHE A 396 0.99 -14.79 29.61
CA PHE A 396 0.65 -13.45 29.14
C PHE A 396 -0.60 -12.86 29.84
N LYS A 397 -1.46 -13.70 30.43
CA LYS A 397 -2.64 -13.25 31.22
C LYS A 397 -2.29 -12.69 32.61
N LYS A 398 -1.03 -12.79 33.04
CA LYS A 398 -0.57 -12.28 34.36
C LYS A 398 -0.03 -10.85 34.30
N ARG A 399 0.08 -10.26 33.10
CA ARG A 399 0.60 -8.89 32.89
C ARG A 399 -0.26 -7.88 33.64
N PRO A 400 0.31 -6.99 34.47
CA PRO A 400 -0.47 -6.03 35.24
C PRO A 400 -1.21 -5.02 34.34
N CYS A 401 -0.59 -4.56 33.25
CA CYS A 401 -1.10 -3.58 32.28
C CYS A 401 -1.55 -2.21 32.85
N LYS A 402 -1.54 -2.05 34.17
CA LYS A 402 -1.84 -0.82 34.91
C LYS A 402 -1.24 -0.87 36.30
N CYS A 403 -0.91 0.28 36.85
CA CYS A 403 -0.32 0.44 38.17
C CYS A 403 -1.13 1.49 38.96
N THR A 404 -1.57 1.14 40.17
CA THR A 404 -2.34 2.02 41.04
C THR A 404 -1.52 2.42 42.26
N ARG A 405 -1.39 3.72 42.52
CA ARG A 405 -0.73 4.27 43.70
C ARG A 405 -1.55 5.41 44.29
N GLY A 406 -1.99 5.24 45.54
CA GLY A 406 -2.95 6.15 46.14
C GLY A 406 -4.26 6.16 45.36
N SER A 407 -4.69 7.34 44.90
CA SER A 407 -5.87 7.53 44.06
C SER A 407 -5.60 7.54 42.55
N GLU A 408 -4.34 7.49 42.12
CA GLU A 408 -3.96 7.52 40.71
C GLU A 408 -3.76 6.10 40.17
N THR A 409 -4.28 5.83 38.96
CA THR A 409 -3.95 4.63 38.18
C THR A 409 -3.33 5.04 36.86
N VAL A 410 -2.17 4.48 36.54
CA VAL A 410 -1.51 4.59 35.23
C VAL A 410 -1.86 3.35 34.42
N TYR A 411 -2.32 3.54 33.18
CA TYR A 411 -2.65 2.49 32.20
C TYR A 411 -1.53 2.36 31.19
N HIS A 412 -1.10 1.12 30.92
CA HIS A 412 -0.12 0.79 29.88
C HIS A 412 -0.85 0.41 28.58
N ILE A 413 -0.54 1.14 27.52
CA ILE A 413 -1.16 1.02 26.20
C ILE A 413 -0.06 0.78 25.16
N TYR A 414 -0.34 -0.06 24.18
CA TYR A 414 0.57 -0.35 23.07
C TYR A 414 0.04 0.27 21.77
N VAL A 415 0.87 1.04 21.07
CA VAL A 415 0.46 1.69 19.81
C VAL A 415 1.50 1.48 18.72
N ARG A 416 1.06 1.12 17.51
CA ARG A 416 1.91 1.12 16.30
C ARG A 416 1.30 1.96 15.19
N GLU A 417 2.16 2.49 14.32
CA GLU A 417 1.70 3.02 13.04
C GLU A 417 1.13 1.88 12.16
N ARG A 418 -0.01 2.12 11.52
CA ARG A 418 -0.58 1.19 10.53
C ARG A 418 0.44 0.94 9.41
N GLY A 419 0.83 -0.33 9.24
CA GLY A 419 1.85 -0.74 8.27
C GLY A 419 3.22 -1.01 8.89
N ARG A 420 3.40 -0.74 10.18
CA ARG A 420 4.50 -1.27 11.00
C ARG A 420 4.04 -2.50 11.79
N PHE A 421 4.99 -3.21 12.40
CA PHE A 421 4.72 -4.42 13.18
C PHE A 421 4.92 -4.22 14.68
N GLU A 422 6.09 -3.69 15.06
CA GLU A 422 6.45 -3.44 16.46
C GLU A 422 5.62 -2.30 17.08
N MET A 423 5.44 -2.39 18.41
CA MET A 423 4.56 -1.55 19.20
C MET A 423 5.35 -0.66 20.14
N GLU A 424 4.89 0.58 20.29
CA GLU A 424 5.41 1.55 21.24
C GLU A 424 4.55 1.61 22.51
N SER A 425 5.22 1.61 23.66
CA SER A 425 4.59 1.82 24.98
C SER A 425 4.15 3.26 25.18
N ILE A 426 2.91 3.42 25.66
CA ILE A 426 2.27 4.70 26.00
C ILE A 426 1.59 4.56 27.37
N TYR A 427 1.72 5.59 28.19
CA TYR A 427 1.14 5.63 29.54
C TYR A 427 0.08 6.72 29.65
N LEU A 428 -1.12 6.39 30.15
CA LEU A 428 -2.20 7.36 30.43
C LEU A 428 -2.63 7.27 31.89
N ARG A 429 -2.94 8.43 32.49
CA ARG A 429 -3.31 8.56 33.91
C ARG A 429 -4.82 8.63 34.07
N SER A 430 -5.35 8.03 35.15
CA SER A 430 -6.79 7.88 35.40
C SER A 430 -7.57 9.19 35.53
N ASN A 431 -6.88 10.30 35.78
CA ASN A 431 -7.45 11.65 35.80
C ASN A 431 -7.54 12.31 34.41
N ASN A 432 -7.02 11.68 33.35
CA ASN A 432 -6.99 12.20 31.99
C ASN A 432 -7.12 11.09 30.93
N LEU A 433 -8.11 10.20 31.08
CA LEU A 433 -8.44 9.15 30.10
C LEU A 433 -9.33 9.70 28.98
N THR A 434 -8.79 10.63 28.19
CA THR A 434 -9.49 11.22 27.04
C THR A 434 -8.88 10.79 25.72
N LEU A 435 -9.67 10.82 24.65
CA LEU A 435 -9.23 10.59 23.28
C LEU A 435 -8.19 11.63 22.83
N GLU A 436 -8.28 12.85 23.37
CA GLU A 436 -7.28 13.90 23.16
C GLU A 436 -5.96 13.58 23.88
N ALA A 437 -6.01 13.14 25.14
CA ALA A 437 -4.82 12.70 25.87
C ALA A 437 -4.12 11.53 25.17
N LEU A 438 -4.87 10.54 24.66
CA LEU A 438 -4.32 9.45 23.87
C LEU A 438 -3.59 9.97 22.62
N LYS A 439 -4.22 10.85 21.82
CA LYS A 439 -3.61 11.44 20.62
C LYS A 439 -2.35 12.23 20.95
N ASN A 440 -2.37 13.03 22.00
CA ASN A 440 -1.22 13.82 22.44
C ASN A 440 -0.08 12.94 22.93
N ALA A 441 -0.37 11.86 23.69
CA ALA A 441 0.63 10.91 24.14
C ALA A 441 1.26 10.14 22.95
N ILE A 442 0.47 9.74 21.95
CA ILE A 442 0.98 9.15 20.69
C ILE A 442 1.91 10.14 19.99
N LEU A 443 1.49 11.39 19.80
CA LEU A 443 2.31 12.41 19.13
C LEU A 443 3.63 12.67 19.88
N LEU A 444 3.61 12.77 21.20
CA LEU A 444 4.81 12.95 22.01
C LEU A 444 5.77 11.76 21.90
N LYS A 445 5.26 10.53 22.03
CA LYS A 445 6.05 9.30 21.92
C LYS A 445 6.67 9.11 20.53
N PHE A 446 5.90 9.31 19.45
CA PHE A 446 6.42 9.15 18.09
C PHE A 446 7.39 10.29 17.71
N ARG A 447 7.19 11.52 18.22
CA ARG A 447 8.16 12.62 18.05
C ARG A 447 9.46 12.39 18.80
N SER A 448 9.44 11.85 20.03
CA SER A 448 10.68 11.58 20.79
C SER A 448 11.55 10.48 20.17
N LEU A 449 10.94 9.58 19.40
CA LEU A 449 11.63 8.55 18.61
C LEU A 449 12.20 9.07 17.27
N ASN A 450 11.98 10.33 16.91
CA ASN A 450 12.24 10.89 15.57
C ASN A 450 11.57 10.05 14.46
N HIS A 451 10.32 9.63 14.69
CA HIS A 451 9.61 8.69 13.82
C HIS A 451 9.32 9.26 12.42
N GLU A 452 9.72 8.52 11.39
CA GLU A 452 9.34 8.77 10.00
C GLU A 452 8.10 7.92 9.61
N PRO A 453 6.98 8.51 9.18
CA PRO A 453 5.79 7.77 8.74
C PRO A 453 6.05 6.83 7.57
N VAL A 454 5.35 5.69 7.52
CA VAL A 454 5.48 4.72 6.41
C VAL A 454 5.13 5.30 5.04
N TRP A 455 4.30 6.36 5.00
CA TRP A 455 3.93 7.03 3.75
C TRP A 455 4.96 8.06 3.27
N ASN A 456 5.88 8.53 4.13
CA ASN A 456 6.79 9.62 3.80
C ASN A 456 7.66 9.37 2.54
N PRO A 457 8.29 8.19 2.34
CA PRO A 457 9.10 7.95 1.15
C PRO A 457 8.29 7.78 -0.15
N GLU A 458 7.02 7.35 -0.05
CA GLU A 458 6.17 7.01 -1.21
C GLU A 458 5.26 8.16 -1.64
N ARG A 459 4.91 9.06 -0.72
CA ARG A 459 3.96 10.16 -0.97
C ARG A 459 4.61 11.26 -1.83
N PRO A 460 3.90 11.86 -2.81
CA PRO A 460 4.45 12.93 -3.64
C PRO A 460 4.89 14.13 -2.79
N LYS A 461 6.05 14.75 -3.13
CA LYS A 461 6.63 15.88 -2.35
C LYS A 461 5.67 17.04 -2.07
N VAL A 462 4.72 17.31 -2.97
CA VAL A 462 3.67 18.33 -2.79
C VAL A 462 2.67 18.00 -1.65
N LEU A 463 2.52 16.73 -1.30
CA LEU A 463 1.68 16.24 -0.20
C LEU A 463 2.48 15.78 1.02
N GLY A 464 3.81 15.71 0.94
CA GLY A 464 4.69 15.30 2.05
C GLY A 464 4.61 16.23 3.27
N GLY A 465 4.17 17.48 3.07
CA GLY A 465 4.03 18.45 4.15
C GLY A 465 5.39 18.86 4.76
N GLY A 466 5.36 19.28 6.01
CA GLY A 466 6.56 19.25 6.86
C GLY A 466 6.56 17.98 7.71
N ASN A 467 7.59 17.78 8.54
CA ASN A 467 7.72 16.64 9.46
C ASN A 467 6.70 16.65 10.64
N GLU A 468 5.56 17.32 10.48
CA GLU A 468 4.53 17.39 11.52
C GLU A 468 3.62 16.18 11.47
N LEU A 469 3.83 15.24 12.40
CA LEU A 469 2.90 14.13 12.61
C LEU A 469 1.53 14.67 13.03
N LYS A 470 0.49 14.31 12.26
CA LYS A 470 -0.93 14.53 12.56
C LYS A 470 -1.64 13.18 12.71
N VAL A 471 -2.28 12.93 13.85
CA VAL A 471 -3.11 11.73 14.06
C VAL A 471 -4.46 11.89 13.37
N TYR A 472 -4.74 11.07 12.36
CA TYR A 472 -6.04 11.00 11.69
C TYR A 472 -7.02 10.08 12.42
N LYS A 473 -6.60 8.83 12.67
CA LYS A 473 -7.41 7.78 13.31
C LYS A 473 -6.55 7.00 14.30
N VAL A 474 -7.17 6.57 15.40
CA VAL A 474 -6.64 5.58 16.34
C VAL A 474 -7.74 4.55 16.56
N TYR A 475 -7.43 3.27 16.43
CA TYR A 475 -8.41 2.19 16.51
C TYR A 475 -7.79 0.90 17.06
N PRO A 476 -8.56 0.01 17.73
CA PRO A 476 -8.04 -1.25 18.26
C PRO A 476 -7.42 -2.14 17.17
N VAL A 477 -6.31 -2.82 17.49
CA VAL A 477 -5.72 -3.84 16.60
C VAL A 477 -6.76 -4.94 16.32
N GLY A 478 -6.74 -5.47 15.08
CA GLY A 478 -7.62 -6.56 14.65
C GLY A 478 -8.88 -6.13 13.89
N LEU A 479 -9.14 -4.82 13.75
CA LEU A 479 -10.17 -4.31 12.85
C LEU A 479 -9.75 -4.39 11.37
N THR A 480 -10.71 -4.63 10.48
CA THR A 480 -10.51 -4.51 9.03
C THR A 480 -10.28 -3.05 8.62
N GLN A 481 -9.72 -2.81 7.43
CA GLN A 481 -9.48 -1.43 6.98
C GLN A 481 -10.79 -0.67 6.73
N ARG A 482 -11.87 -1.34 6.30
CA ARG A 482 -13.22 -0.74 6.24
C ARG A 482 -13.64 -0.25 7.62
N GLN A 483 -13.51 -1.09 8.64
CA GLN A 483 -13.88 -0.73 10.01
C GLN A 483 -13.02 0.43 10.51
N ALA A 484 -11.69 0.30 10.44
CA ALA A 484 -10.75 1.32 10.90
C ALA A 484 -10.99 2.71 10.27
N LEU A 485 -11.11 2.78 8.95
CA LEU A 485 -11.29 4.04 8.22
C LEU A 485 -12.72 4.59 8.36
N TYR A 486 -13.75 3.78 8.11
CA TYR A 486 -15.10 4.28 7.81
C TYR A 486 -16.21 3.89 8.80
N SER A 487 -16.00 2.88 9.67
CA SER A 487 -17.06 2.40 10.59
C SER A 487 -16.78 2.60 12.08
N PHE A 488 -15.50 2.57 12.48
CA PHE A 488 -15.10 2.64 13.89
C PHE A 488 -14.81 4.07 14.34
N SER A 489 -15.39 4.43 15.48
CA SER A 489 -15.04 5.58 16.30
C SER A 489 -15.47 5.28 17.74
N PHE A 490 -14.66 5.71 18.71
CA PHE A 490 -15.12 5.77 20.09
C PHE A 490 -16.23 6.81 20.25
N ASN A 491 -17.30 6.44 20.94
CA ASN A 491 -18.45 7.31 21.22
C ASN A 491 -18.17 8.24 22.43
N GLY A 492 -17.06 8.99 22.34
CA GLY A 492 -16.55 9.87 23.39
C GLY A 492 -15.62 9.17 24.40
N ASP A 493 -15.15 9.95 25.37
CA ASP A 493 -14.10 9.53 26.32
C ASP A 493 -14.55 8.42 27.28
N ALA A 494 -15.85 8.32 27.57
CA ALA A 494 -16.42 7.26 28.41
C ALA A 494 -16.30 5.88 27.74
N ASP A 495 -16.61 5.79 26.45
CA ASP A 495 -16.48 4.56 25.65
C ASP A 495 -15.01 4.13 25.54
N PHE A 496 -14.11 5.09 25.33
CA PHE A 496 -12.66 4.86 25.39
C PHE A 496 -12.19 4.35 26.77
N THR A 497 -12.66 4.96 27.85
CA THR A 497 -12.33 4.53 29.23
C THR A 497 -12.80 3.11 29.49
N SER A 498 -14.07 2.79 29.20
CA SER A 498 -14.61 1.43 29.34
C SER A 498 -13.89 0.41 28.46
N HIS A 499 -13.39 0.80 27.29
CA HIS A 499 -12.54 -0.05 26.46
C HIS A 499 -11.21 -0.38 27.15
N LEU A 500 -10.50 0.60 27.73
CA LEU A 500 -9.25 0.37 28.47
C LEU A 500 -9.45 -0.50 29.72
N GLU A 501 -10.57 -0.31 30.44
CA GLU A 501 -10.90 -1.10 31.62
C GLU A 501 -11.22 -2.56 31.27
N SER A 502 -11.87 -2.78 30.12
CA SER A 502 -12.29 -4.09 29.65
C SER A 502 -11.21 -4.86 28.88
N ASN A 503 -10.17 -4.16 28.39
CA ASN A 503 -9.09 -4.73 27.59
C ASN A 503 -7.72 -4.36 28.20
N PRO A 504 -7.25 -5.10 29.23
CA PRO A 504 -5.89 -4.95 29.76
C PRO A 504 -4.84 -5.07 28.65
N CYS A 505 -3.81 -4.21 28.71
CA CYS A 505 -2.77 -4.08 27.68
C CYS A 505 -3.35 -3.76 26.30
N ALA A 506 -4.34 -2.87 26.25
CA ALA A 506 -5.01 -2.42 25.03
C ALA A 506 -4.01 -2.06 23.94
N LYS A 507 -4.26 -2.57 22.73
CA LYS A 507 -3.41 -2.36 21.56
C LYS A 507 -4.15 -1.55 20.49
N PHE A 508 -3.52 -0.49 20.01
CA PHE A 508 -4.06 0.35 18.96
C PHE A 508 -3.14 0.43 17.75
N GLU A 509 -3.74 0.61 16.57
CA GLU A 509 -3.04 1.17 15.42
C GLU A 509 -3.39 2.65 15.28
N VAL A 510 -2.40 3.44 14.86
CA VAL A 510 -2.57 4.85 14.51
C VAL A 510 -2.32 5.04 13.01
N ILE A 511 -3.16 5.87 12.39
CA ILE A 511 -2.94 6.40 11.04
C ILE A 511 -2.50 7.86 11.18
N PHE A 512 -1.27 8.15 10.73
CA PHE A 512 -0.79 9.50 10.50
C PHE A 512 -1.12 9.94 9.07
N VAL A 513 -1.32 11.25 8.84
CA VAL A 513 -1.62 11.85 7.52
C VAL A 513 -0.89 13.16 7.31
#